data_AF-A0A8S3Z5B3-F1
#
_entry.id   AF-A0A8S3Z5B3-F1
#
_cell.length_a   1.000
_cell.length_b   1.000
_cell.length_c   1.000
_cell.angle_alpha   90.00
_cell.angle_beta   90.00
_cell.angle_gamma   90.00
#
_symmetry.space_group_name_H-M   'P 1'
#
loop_
_entity.id
_entity.type
_entity.pdbx_description
1 polymer ?
#
loop_
_entity_poly.entity_id
_entity_poly.type
_entity_poly.pdbx_seq_one_letter_code
_entity_poly.pdbx_strand_id
1 'polypeptide(L)'
;MSWGIELWDQWDNIGIHTQKGIDFCERYVHFLKEKSAVELDYASKLKKLVKNFQPKKREEDDYTFTWSHAFVDMLKEIFDMAGQHEVVAENLQGAVIKNMQDLILELKTDRKKHLTDGVRLQDQLKQSQALLEKAKRKYEKAYYDSERALDNYRKADADINLSRAEVEK
;
A
#
# COMPACT_ATOMS: atom_id res chain seq x y z
N MET A 1 15.46 11.79 0.50
CA MET A 1 14.55 11.84 -0.66
C MET A 1 13.14 11.54 -0.15
N SER A 2 12.17 12.44 -0.38
CA SER A 2 10.81 12.34 0.19
C SER A 2 9.76 12.39 -0.92
N TRP A 3 8.78 11.48 -0.91
CA TRP A 3 7.72 11.44 -1.92
C TRP A 3 6.92 12.74 -1.99
N GLY A 4 6.75 13.45 -0.87
CA GLY A 4 6.03 14.72 -0.84
C GLY A 4 6.74 15.87 -1.57
N ILE A 5 8.02 15.71 -1.91
CA ILE A 5 8.81 16.72 -2.63
C ILE A 5 9.10 16.24 -4.04
N GLU A 6 9.60 15.01 -4.19
CA GLU A 6 10.04 14.49 -5.48
C GLU A 6 8.89 14.00 -6.37
N LEU A 7 7.75 13.64 -5.76
CA LEU A 7 6.60 13.04 -6.44
C LEU A 7 5.32 13.87 -6.24
N TRP A 8 5.48 15.19 -6.09
CA TRP A 8 4.38 16.11 -5.75
C TRP A 8 3.23 16.12 -6.79
N ASP A 9 3.52 15.79 -8.04
CA ASP A 9 2.57 15.73 -9.16
C ASP A 9 2.11 14.29 -9.49
N GLN A 10 2.60 13.28 -8.76
CA GLN A 10 2.36 11.86 -9.06
C GLN A 10 1.20 11.24 -8.27
N TRP A 11 0.20 12.04 -7.90
CA TRP A 11 -0.88 11.60 -7.01
C TRP A 11 -1.56 10.31 -7.45
N ASP A 12 -1.98 10.21 -8.71
CA ASP A 12 -2.67 9.04 -9.25
C ASP A 12 -1.77 7.79 -9.25
N ASN A 13 -0.49 7.99 -9.59
CA ASN A 13 0.51 6.92 -9.58
C ASN A 13 0.79 6.40 -8.16
N ILE A 14 0.82 7.28 -7.16
CA ILE A 14 0.91 6.90 -5.75
C ILE A 14 -0.33 6.10 -5.32
N GLY A 15 -1.52 6.53 -5.76
CA GLY A 15 -2.77 5.80 -5.53
C GLY A 15 -2.74 4.37 -6.08
N ILE A 16 -2.22 4.19 -7.30
CA ILE A 16 -2.04 2.87 -7.93
C ILE A 16 -0.96 2.05 -7.22
N HIS A 17 0.19 2.66 -6.91
CA HIS A 17 1.32 2.00 -6.26
C HIS A 17 0.92 1.42 -4.89
N THR A 18 0.24 2.21 -4.07
CA THR A 18 -0.24 1.76 -2.75
C THR A 18 -1.27 0.64 -2.85
N GLN A 19 -2.15 0.64 -3.87
CA GLN A 19 -3.06 -0.48 -4.11
C GLN A 19 -2.31 -1.75 -4.49
N LYS A 20 -1.34 -1.67 -5.42
CA LYS A 20 -0.53 -2.82 -5.82
C LYS A 20 0.25 -3.44 -4.65
N GLY A 21 0.70 -2.61 -3.71
CA GLY A 21 1.33 -3.08 -2.46
C GLY A 21 0.38 -3.92 -1.62
N ILE A 22 -0.86 -3.44 -1.41
CA ILE A 22 -1.90 -4.19 -0.70
C ILE A 22 -2.22 -5.51 -1.43
N ASP A 23 -2.41 -5.46 -2.75
CA ASP A 23 -2.70 -6.66 -3.55
C ASP A 23 -1.58 -7.70 -3.46
N PHE A 24 -0.32 -7.25 -3.37
CA PHE A 24 0.82 -8.13 -3.15
C PHE A 24 0.78 -8.78 -1.77
N CYS A 25 0.49 -8.02 -0.72
CA CYS A 25 0.36 -8.57 0.63
C CYS A 25 -0.75 -9.64 0.69
N GLU A 26 -1.87 -9.43 0.01
CA GLU A 26 -2.95 -10.43 -0.09
C GLU A 26 -2.51 -11.71 -0.81
N ARG A 27 -1.80 -11.56 -1.95
CA ARG A 27 -1.21 -12.71 -2.64
C ARG A 27 -0.20 -13.45 -1.76
N TYR A 28 0.59 -12.73 -0.99
CA TYR A 28 1.56 -13.33 -0.07
C TYR A 28 0.87 -14.09 1.06
N VAL A 29 -0.21 -13.55 1.64
CA VAL A 29 -1.04 -14.28 2.61
C VAL A 29 -1.62 -15.56 2.00
N HIS A 30 -2.09 -15.51 0.75
CA HIS A 30 -2.57 -16.70 0.06
C HIS A 30 -1.48 -17.76 -0.11
N PHE A 31 -0.29 -17.34 -0.55
CA PHE A 31 0.89 -18.20 -0.61
C PHE A 31 1.22 -18.85 0.76
N LEU A 32 1.19 -18.09 1.85
CA LEU A 32 1.44 -18.63 3.19
C LEU A 32 0.40 -19.67 3.61
N LYS A 33 -0.87 -19.51 3.19
CA LYS A 33 -1.92 -20.51 3.44
C LYS A 33 -1.62 -21.81 2.69
N GLU A 34 -1.24 -21.72 1.41
CA GLU A 34 -0.86 -22.89 0.63
C GLU A 34 0.39 -23.58 1.19
N LYS A 35 1.42 -22.80 1.54
CA LYS A 35 2.63 -23.32 2.19
C LYS A 35 2.26 -24.06 3.48
N SER A 36 1.43 -23.48 4.33
CA SER A 36 0.99 -24.11 5.58
C SER A 36 0.22 -25.41 5.32
N ALA A 37 -0.62 -25.47 4.28
CA ALA A 37 -1.32 -26.69 3.90
C ALA A 37 -0.34 -27.81 3.45
N VAL A 38 0.72 -27.46 2.73
CA VAL A 38 1.79 -28.41 2.35
C VAL A 38 2.51 -28.97 3.59
N GLU A 39 2.83 -28.12 4.56
CA GLU A 39 3.47 -28.56 5.82
C GLU A 39 2.59 -29.54 6.60
N LEU A 40 1.28 -29.25 6.71
CA LEU A 40 0.32 -30.13 7.39
C LEU A 40 0.15 -31.46 6.67
N ASP A 41 0.06 -31.45 5.33
CA ASP A 41 -0.05 -32.67 4.54
C ASP A 41 1.21 -33.54 4.67
N TYR A 42 2.40 -32.94 4.64
CA TYR A 42 3.65 -33.65 4.84
C TYR A 42 3.73 -34.29 6.24
N ALA A 43 3.43 -33.52 7.29
CA ALA A 43 3.38 -34.02 8.66
C ALA A 43 2.39 -35.18 8.81
N SER A 44 1.18 -35.05 8.25
CA SER A 44 0.16 -36.10 8.29
C SER A 44 0.62 -37.38 7.60
N LYS A 45 1.26 -37.26 6.44
CA LYS A 45 1.83 -38.38 5.69
C LYS A 45 2.96 -39.07 6.46
N LEU A 46 3.85 -38.31 7.11
CA LEU A 46 4.90 -38.87 7.97
C LEU A 46 4.33 -39.61 9.18
N LYS A 47 3.35 -39.03 9.89
CA LYS A 47 2.68 -39.70 11.02
C LYS A 47 2.00 -41.00 10.60
N LYS A 48 1.34 -41.00 9.43
CA LYS A 48 0.72 -42.21 8.86
C LYS A 48 1.77 -43.25 8.50
N LEU A 49 2.90 -42.83 7.91
CA LEU A 49 4.04 -43.71 7.63
C LEU A 49 4.53 -44.38 8.91
N VAL A 50 4.86 -43.60 9.95
CA VAL A 50 5.31 -44.14 11.24
C VAL A 50 4.29 -45.12 11.82
N LYS A 51 3.01 -44.74 11.86
CA LYS A 51 1.93 -45.60 12.37
C LYS A 51 1.82 -46.94 11.64
N ASN A 52 2.09 -46.97 10.33
CA ASN A 52 2.01 -48.20 9.54
C ASN A 52 3.16 -49.17 9.84
N PHE A 53 4.31 -48.67 10.28
CA PHE A 53 5.52 -49.46 10.54
C PHE A 53 5.86 -49.62 12.02
N GLN A 54 5.11 -48.94 12.90
CA GLN A 54 5.27 -49.07 14.35
C GLN A 54 5.03 -50.54 14.77
N PRO A 55 5.93 -51.14 15.57
CA PRO A 55 5.74 -52.50 16.09
C PRO A 55 4.41 -52.62 16.82
N LYS A 56 3.67 -53.69 16.55
CA LYS A 56 2.45 -54.00 17.31
C LYS A 56 2.84 -54.56 18.66
N LYS A 57 2.03 -54.33 19.70
CA LYS A 57 2.25 -54.88 21.06
C LYS A 57 2.51 -56.39 21.14
N ARG A 58 2.05 -57.18 20.15
CA ARG A 58 2.30 -58.63 20.09
C ARG A 58 3.67 -59.00 19.52
N GLU A 59 4.35 -58.06 18.86
CA GLU A 59 5.64 -58.23 18.19
C GLU A 59 6.77 -57.55 18.98
N GLU A 60 6.49 -56.83 20.07
CA GLU A 60 7.52 -56.13 20.87
C GLU A 60 8.59 -57.09 21.42
N ASP A 61 8.23 -58.34 21.71
CA ASP A 61 9.16 -59.39 22.13
C ASP A 61 10.15 -59.79 21.01
N ASP A 62 9.83 -59.52 19.74
CA ASP A 62 10.72 -59.77 18.59
C ASP A 62 11.72 -58.61 18.35
N TYR A 63 11.49 -57.44 18.95
CA TYR A 63 12.34 -56.24 18.80
C TYR A 63 13.50 -56.20 19.80
N THR A 64 14.05 -57.35 20.19
CA THR A 64 15.08 -57.44 21.25
C THR A 64 16.51 -57.15 20.76
N PHE A 65 16.76 -57.17 19.46
CA PHE A 65 18.10 -56.96 18.90
C PHE A 65 18.44 -55.48 18.67
N THR A 66 19.72 -55.15 18.56
CA THR A 66 20.17 -53.75 18.38
C THR A 66 19.67 -53.13 17.07
N TRP A 67 19.62 -53.91 15.99
CA TRP A 67 19.11 -53.44 14.69
C TRP A 67 17.61 -53.13 14.72
N SER A 68 16.83 -53.88 15.50
CA SER A 68 15.39 -53.67 15.63
C SER A 68 15.08 -52.46 16.51
N HIS A 69 15.85 -52.25 17.59
CA HIS A 69 15.79 -51.02 18.38
C HIS A 69 16.13 -49.78 17.55
N ALA A 70 17.20 -49.83 16.76
CA ALA A 70 17.60 -48.72 15.90
C ALA A 70 16.50 -48.32 14.90
N PHE A 71 15.76 -49.30 14.35
CA PHE A 71 14.61 -49.04 13.50
C PHE A 71 13.48 -48.32 14.25
N VAL A 72 13.16 -48.77 15.47
CA VAL A 72 12.13 -48.13 16.31
C VAL A 72 12.51 -46.71 16.69
N ASP A 73 13.77 -46.45 16.99
CA ASP A 73 14.25 -45.11 17.30
C ASP A 73 14.19 -44.19 16.07
N MET A 74 14.55 -44.69 14.88
CA MET A 74 14.33 -43.96 13.63
C MET A 74 12.85 -43.62 13.39
N LEU A 75 11.92 -44.52 13.70
CA LEU A 75 10.48 -44.24 13.60
C LEU A 75 10.05 -43.11 14.54
N LYS A 76 10.60 -43.05 15.76
CA LYS A 76 10.35 -41.94 16.71
C LYS A 76 10.85 -40.62 16.15
N GLU A 77 12.07 -40.58 15.62
CA GLU A 77 12.64 -39.36 15.02
C GLU A 77 11.79 -38.84 13.85
N ILE A 78 11.27 -39.74 13.00
CA ILE A 78 10.36 -39.34 11.90
C ILE A 78 9.03 -38.80 12.45
N PHE A 79 8.52 -39.37 13.55
CA PHE A 79 7.30 -38.88 14.20
C PHE A 79 7.50 -37.49 14.80
N ASP A 80 8.63 -37.27 15.47
CA ASP A 80 8.99 -35.99 16.07
C ASP A 80 9.20 -34.92 15.00
N MET A 81 9.85 -35.28 13.88
CA MET A 81 9.96 -34.41 12.70
C MET A 81 8.58 -34.01 12.18
N ALA A 82 7.64 -34.94 12.06
CA ALA A 82 6.27 -34.62 11.67
C ALA A 82 5.60 -33.64 12.64
N GLY A 83 5.83 -33.79 13.95
CA GLY A 83 5.36 -32.84 14.96
C GLY A 83 5.96 -31.44 14.78
N GLN A 84 7.24 -31.34 14.45
CA GLN A 84 7.88 -30.04 14.16
C GLN A 84 7.25 -29.35 12.95
N HIS A 85 6.93 -30.10 11.89
CA HIS A 85 6.24 -29.56 10.72
C HIS A 85 4.84 -29.02 11.06
N GLU A 86 4.09 -29.67 11.96
CA GLU A 86 2.81 -29.14 12.47
C GLU A 86 3.00 -27.83 13.24
N VAL A 87 3.99 -27.76 14.14
CA VAL A 87 4.29 -26.52 14.88
C VAL A 87 4.62 -25.36 13.94
N VAL A 88 5.39 -25.62 12.87
CA VAL A 88 5.66 -24.62 11.83
C VAL A 88 4.36 -24.18 11.15
N ALA A 89 3.49 -25.12 10.78
CA ALA A 89 2.22 -24.81 10.14
C ALA A 89 1.27 -24.01 11.04
N GLU A 90 1.17 -24.38 12.32
CA GLU A 90 0.39 -23.70 13.34
C GLU A 90 0.89 -22.27 13.56
N ASN A 91 2.21 -22.05 13.63
CA ASN A 91 2.79 -20.72 13.76
C ASN A 91 2.51 -19.86 12.52
N LEU A 92 2.63 -20.44 11.32
CA LEU A 92 2.27 -19.76 10.07
C LEU A 92 0.81 -19.29 10.07
N GLN A 93 -0.13 -20.13 10.53
CA GLN A 93 -1.55 -19.78 10.57
C GLN A 93 -1.91 -18.84 11.72
N GLY A 94 -1.52 -19.19 12.94
CA GLY A 94 -1.97 -18.55 14.17
C GLY A 94 -1.30 -17.20 14.47
N ALA A 95 -0.07 -17.00 13.98
CA ALA A 95 0.67 -15.77 14.19
C ALA A 95 0.91 -15.02 12.87
N VAL A 96 1.63 -15.63 11.92
CA VAL A 96 2.13 -14.89 10.74
C VAL A 96 0.99 -14.44 9.82
N ILE A 97 0.13 -15.36 9.40
CA ILE A 97 -1.01 -15.06 8.52
C ILE A 97 -1.97 -14.07 9.19
N LYS A 98 -2.28 -14.30 10.47
CA LYS A 98 -3.17 -13.41 11.24
C LYS A 98 -2.63 -11.98 11.31
N ASN A 99 -1.38 -11.80 11.72
CA ASN A 99 -0.75 -10.48 11.81
C ASN A 99 -0.68 -9.78 10.45
N MET A 100 -0.43 -10.54 9.37
CA MET A 100 -0.45 -10.01 8.01
C MET A 100 -1.85 -9.55 7.58
N GLN A 101 -2.90 -10.29 7.96
CA GLN A 101 -4.28 -9.90 7.67
C GLN A 101 -4.67 -8.61 8.43
N ASP A 102 -4.26 -8.50 9.69
CA ASP A 102 -4.47 -7.29 10.50
C ASP A 102 -3.75 -6.08 9.88
N LEU A 103 -2.50 -6.24 9.46
CA LEU A 103 -1.74 -5.21 8.75
C LEU A 103 -2.42 -4.79 7.43
N ILE A 104 -2.91 -5.75 6.64
CA ILE A 104 -3.62 -5.43 5.38
C ILE A 104 -4.88 -4.59 5.65
N LEU A 105 -5.62 -4.89 6.73
CA LEU A 105 -6.81 -4.13 7.12
C LEU A 105 -6.46 -2.69 7.51
N GLU A 106 -5.40 -2.52 8.30
CA GLU A 106 -4.87 -1.21 8.69
C GLU A 106 -4.45 -0.40 7.45
N LEU A 107 -3.62 -0.99 6.58
CA LEU A 107 -3.16 -0.35 5.34
C LEU A 107 -4.31 0.09 4.44
N LYS A 108 -5.37 -0.72 4.29
CA LYS A 108 -6.56 -0.36 3.53
C LYS A 108 -7.29 0.84 4.14
N THR A 109 -7.40 0.86 5.46
CA THR A 109 -8.06 1.93 6.21
C THR A 109 -7.31 3.25 6.06
N ASP A 110 -6.00 3.22 6.30
CA ASP A 110 -5.12 4.39 6.18
C ASP A 110 -5.05 4.91 4.76
N ARG A 111 -4.91 4.01 3.78
CA ARG A 111 -4.94 4.39 2.36
C ARG A 111 -6.23 5.13 2.02
N LYS A 112 -7.38 4.61 2.44
CA LYS A 112 -8.68 5.26 2.18
C LYS A 112 -8.75 6.65 2.80
N LYS A 113 -8.30 6.78 4.05
CA LYS A 113 -8.25 8.07 4.77
C LYS A 113 -7.38 9.07 4.02
N HIS A 114 -6.13 8.71 3.71
CA HIS A 114 -5.18 9.61 3.05
C HIS A 114 -5.61 10.01 1.64
N LEU A 115 -6.17 9.08 0.84
CA LEU A 115 -6.65 9.41 -0.49
C LEU A 115 -7.87 10.34 -0.45
N THR A 116 -8.77 10.17 0.51
CA THR A 116 -9.92 11.07 0.70
C THR A 116 -9.45 12.47 1.08
N ASP A 117 -8.50 12.58 2.00
CA ASP A 117 -7.90 13.87 2.38
C ASP A 117 -7.18 14.53 1.21
N GLY A 118 -6.46 13.77 0.39
CA GLY A 118 -5.78 14.31 -0.78
C GLY A 118 -6.74 14.84 -1.84
N VAL A 119 -7.85 14.15 -2.11
CA VAL A 119 -8.91 14.66 -3.01
C VAL A 119 -9.46 15.99 -2.51
N ARG A 120 -9.76 16.08 -1.20
CA ARG A 120 -10.24 17.32 -0.57
C ARG A 120 -9.25 18.48 -0.77
N LEU A 121 -7.94 18.23 -0.58
CA LEU A 121 -6.91 19.25 -0.75
C LEU A 121 -6.73 19.65 -2.22
N GLN A 122 -6.82 18.70 -3.16
CA GLN A 122 -6.75 19.00 -4.60
C GLN A 122 -7.92 19.86 -5.06
N ASP A 123 -9.13 19.59 -4.56
CA ASP A 123 -10.29 20.41 -4.89
C ASP A 123 -10.19 21.83 -4.33
N GLN A 124 -9.67 21.97 -3.09
CA GLN A 124 -9.35 23.29 -2.52
C GLN A 124 -8.30 24.04 -3.36
N LEU A 125 -7.26 23.34 -3.82
CA LEU A 125 -6.24 23.94 -4.69
C LEU A 125 -6.83 24.41 -6.02
N LYS A 126 -7.65 23.58 -6.68
CA LYS A 126 -8.33 23.95 -7.94
C LYS A 126 -9.21 25.19 -7.78
N GLN A 127 -9.94 25.28 -6.68
CA GLN A 127 -10.76 26.46 -6.38
C GLN A 127 -9.90 27.72 -6.19
N SER A 128 -8.81 27.60 -5.43
CA SER A 128 -7.85 28.71 -5.24
C SER A 128 -7.23 29.17 -6.56
N GLN A 129 -6.82 28.24 -7.41
CA GLN A 129 -6.29 28.53 -8.75
C GLN A 129 -7.31 29.26 -9.63
N ALA A 130 -8.58 28.83 -9.61
CA ALA A 130 -9.64 29.48 -10.36
C ALA A 130 -9.90 30.93 -9.88
N LEU A 131 -9.85 31.17 -8.57
CA LEU A 131 -9.97 32.50 -7.98
C LEU A 131 -8.79 33.40 -8.38
N LEU A 132 -7.57 32.86 -8.32
CA LEU A 132 -6.35 33.56 -8.72
C LEU A 132 -6.40 33.96 -10.20
N GLU A 133 -6.80 33.04 -11.07
CA GLU A 133 -6.92 33.30 -12.51
C GLU A 133 -7.96 34.39 -12.80
N LYS A 134 -9.10 34.38 -12.09
CA LYS A 134 -10.10 35.45 -12.17
C LYS A 134 -9.56 36.80 -11.70
N ALA A 135 -8.80 36.82 -10.60
CA ALA A 135 -8.18 38.04 -10.08
C ALA A 135 -7.13 38.60 -11.05
N LYS A 136 -6.28 37.72 -11.60
CA LYS A 136 -5.28 38.06 -12.62
C LYS A 136 -5.91 38.73 -13.84
N ARG A 137 -6.96 38.13 -14.43
CA ARG A 137 -7.67 38.72 -15.59
C ARG A 137 -8.26 40.09 -15.30
N LYS A 138 -8.83 40.29 -14.09
CA LYS A 138 -9.35 41.60 -13.67
C LYS A 138 -8.23 42.63 -13.56
N TYR A 139 -7.11 42.25 -12.96
CA TYR A 139 -5.94 43.12 -12.84
C TYR A 139 -5.38 43.50 -14.20
N GLU A 140 -5.16 42.53 -15.10
CA GLU A 140 -4.67 42.78 -16.46
C GLU A 140 -5.57 43.74 -17.21
N LYS A 141 -6.90 43.54 -17.15
CA LYS A 141 -7.85 44.48 -17.76
C LYS A 141 -7.71 45.89 -17.19
N ALA A 142 -7.72 46.03 -15.87
CA ALA A 142 -7.61 47.33 -15.20
C ALA A 142 -6.29 48.04 -15.54
N TYR A 143 -5.19 47.27 -15.65
CA TYR A 143 -3.88 47.78 -16.05
C TYR A 143 -3.92 48.33 -17.49
N TYR A 144 -4.44 47.58 -18.46
CA TYR A 144 -4.53 48.07 -19.84
C TYR A 144 -5.51 49.23 -20.02
N ASP A 145 -6.62 49.24 -19.28
CA ASP A 145 -7.55 50.37 -19.27
C ASP A 145 -6.87 51.63 -18.70
N SER A 146 -6.05 51.47 -17.66
CA SER A 146 -5.23 52.55 -17.06
C SER A 146 -4.16 53.07 -18.03
N GLU A 147 -3.41 52.19 -18.68
CA GLU A 147 -2.40 52.57 -19.67
C GLU A 147 -3.03 53.34 -20.84
N ARG A 148 -4.20 52.90 -21.30
CA ARG A 148 -4.95 53.60 -22.36
C ARG A 148 -5.45 54.98 -21.91
N ALA A 149 -5.96 55.08 -20.68
CA ALA A 149 -6.38 56.36 -20.12
C ALA A 149 -5.19 57.33 -20.00
N LEU A 150 -4.01 56.84 -19.59
CA LEU A 150 -2.80 57.63 -19.50
C LEU A 150 -2.29 58.11 -20.87
N ASP A 151 -2.32 57.24 -21.89
CA ASP A 151 -1.96 57.60 -23.27
C ASP A 151 -2.93 58.65 -23.84
N ASN A 152 -4.24 58.48 -23.61
CA ASN A 152 -5.25 59.46 -24.02
C ASN A 152 -5.05 60.81 -23.34
N TYR A 153 -4.78 60.82 -22.02
CA TYR A 153 -4.47 62.05 -21.28
C TYR A 153 -3.25 62.76 -21.84
N ARG A 154 -2.14 62.03 -22.08
CA ARG A 154 -0.91 62.60 -22.68
C ARG A 154 -1.16 63.22 -24.05
N LYS A 155 -2.03 62.61 -24.87
CA LYS A 155 -2.42 63.16 -26.17
C LYS A 155 -3.26 64.43 -26.02
N ALA A 156 -4.23 64.44 -25.09
CA ALA A 156 -5.09 65.58 -24.85
C ALA A 156 -4.31 66.78 -24.29
N ASP A 157 -3.40 66.56 -23.34
CA ASP A 157 -2.54 67.60 -22.75
C ASP A 157 -1.61 68.26 -23.78
N ALA A 158 -1.20 67.50 -24.81
CA ALA A 158 -0.35 68.00 -25.89
C ALA A 158 -1.13 68.70 -27.04
N ASP A 159 -2.46 68.64 -27.07
CA ASP A 159 -3.28 69.26 -28.11
C ASP A 159 -3.63 70.71 -27.77
N ILE A 160 -3.03 71.64 -28.52
CA ILE A 160 -3.20 73.09 -28.34
C ILE A 160 -4.65 73.56 -28.62
N ASN A 161 -5.46 72.73 -29.28
CA ASN A 161 -6.84 73.06 -29.63
C ASN A 161 -7.85 72.65 -28.55
N LEU A 162 -7.45 71.87 -27.54
CA LEU A 162 -8.33 71.47 -26.44
C LEU A 162 -8.32 72.51 -25.32
N SER A 163 -9.50 72.78 -24.75
CA SER A 163 -9.61 73.64 -23.58
C SER A 163 -9.11 72.92 -22.31
N ARG A 164 -8.67 73.68 -21.32
CA ARG A 164 -8.21 73.12 -20.03
C ARG A 164 -9.26 72.25 -19.33
N ALA A 165 -10.54 72.57 -19.50
CA ALA A 165 -11.64 71.79 -18.96
C ALA A 165 -11.85 70.44 -19.69
N GLU A 166 -11.45 70.35 -20.96
CA GLU A 166 -11.48 69.09 -21.73
C GLU A 166 -10.28 68.19 -21.43
N VAL A 167 -9.14 68.76 -21.04
CA VAL A 167 -7.94 68.00 -20.60
C VAL A 167 -8.08 67.45 -19.17
N GLU A 168 -8.81 68.15 -18.27
CA GLU A 168 -9.06 67.70 -16.89
C GLU A 168 -10.11 66.58 -16.77
N LYS A 169 -10.88 66.30 -17.83
CA LYS A 169 -11.99 65.33 -17.85
C LYS A 169 -11.55 63.94 -18.32
#